data_AF-A0A1V5B0W0-F1
#
_entry.id   AF-A0A1V5B0W0-F1
#
_cell.length_a   1.000
_cell.length_b   1.000
_cell.length_c   1.000
_cell.angle_alpha   90.00
_cell.angle_beta   90.00
_cell.angle_gamma   90.00
#
_symmetry.space_group_name_H-M   'P 1'
#
loop_
_entity.id
_entity.type
_entity.pdbx_description
1 polymer ?
#
loop_
_entity_poly.entity_id
_entity_poly.type
_entity_poly.pdbx_seq_one_letter_code
_entity_poly.pdbx_strand_id
1 'polypeptide(L)'
;MVCRYGHGTPFMGFVGLAFLCLSMNPAYGFTLSVSNDGTGLSESLELDASTSFTGNAVLGEGQILHESAASGSGNNSLQESLTGTDSSISNIIESHGTLTTSSTDSVSAESCTASRKTEISGDAGYIASSAISEENEMNLAGGFEGEGGYLTANLVTSSGEQAGIGGDASILGVDCVDETVLNSVSSGDIAMTVEGLYDASKSMGSFGIMAMNSKKRTPKSSEDFLIPDYTPDGGDQNSYKLAGWRWNTQNPQIKMFLRDDANLRNENLDPTAVDGSVTAATQTWESATSQNLFADTDPVEISTQKAADRYDGSNVIAFKPFSGNAQIALAYTRTYYSYIKVNGYYSAKESDISFNTLYNWQTSDEGSNYDIQSVALHELGHTLGLADIYNDPNLFSDTRQVMNSYTGVKRTLGNGDKTGAWILYG
;
A
#
# COMPACT_ATOMS: atom_id res chain seq x y z
N MET A 1 42.63 -2.45 -9.71
CA MET A 1 41.24 -2.84 -9.37
C MET A 1 40.36 -1.74 -9.94
N VAL A 2 39.75 -2.00 -11.10
CA VAL A 2 39.00 -1.00 -11.88
C VAL A 2 37.55 -1.45 -11.87
N CYS A 3 36.70 -0.76 -11.10
CA CYS A 3 35.25 -0.91 -11.21
C CYS A 3 34.80 -0.33 -12.54
N ARG A 4 34.20 -1.16 -13.38
CA ARG A 4 33.43 -0.72 -14.54
C ARG A 4 31.95 -0.81 -14.18
N TYR A 5 31.30 0.34 -14.07
CA TYR A 5 29.85 0.46 -14.12
C TYR A 5 29.37 0.08 -15.51
N GLY A 6 28.57 -0.99 -15.61
CA GLY A 6 27.80 -1.32 -16.79
C GLY A 6 26.42 -0.68 -16.68
N HIS A 7 26.14 0.29 -17.54
CA HIS A 7 24.79 0.83 -17.74
C HIS A 7 23.90 -0.24 -18.38
N GLY A 8 23.07 -0.89 -17.54
CA GLY A 8 21.79 -1.47 -17.94
C GLY A 8 20.71 -0.40 -17.83
N THR A 9 19.79 -0.40 -18.80
CA THR A 9 18.66 0.53 -18.97
C THR A 9 17.83 0.77 -17.70
N PRO A 10 17.34 2.01 -17.46
CA PRO A 10 16.55 2.33 -16.27
C PRO A 10 15.17 1.68 -16.37
N PHE A 11 14.82 0.88 -15.37
CA PHE A 11 13.47 0.37 -15.18
C PHE A 11 12.51 1.53 -14.95
N MET A 12 11.31 1.40 -15.51
CA MET A 12 10.28 2.43 -15.57
C MET A 12 9.81 2.82 -14.16
N GLY A 13 9.64 4.12 -13.92
CA GLY A 13 9.53 4.70 -12.58
C GLY A 13 8.36 4.16 -11.74
N PHE A 14 8.72 3.48 -10.65
CA PHE A 14 7.90 3.35 -9.45
C PHE A 14 7.76 4.74 -8.82
N VAL A 15 6.62 5.40 -9.03
CA VAL A 15 6.26 6.60 -8.28
C VAL A 15 5.52 6.13 -7.04
N GLY A 16 6.20 6.18 -5.89
CA GLY A 16 5.51 6.28 -4.61
C GLY A 16 5.70 5.15 -3.60
N LEU A 17 6.89 4.57 -3.45
CA LEU A 17 7.31 3.97 -2.17
C LEU A 17 8.85 4.06 -2.12
N ALA A 18 9.37 5.14 -1.55
CA ALA A 18 10.79 5.27 -1.29
C ALA A 18 11.07 4.53 0.01
N PHE A 19 11.44 3.25 -0.05
CA PHE A 19 11.96 2.54 1.10
C PHE A 19 13.48 2.49 1.10
N LEU A 20 13.99 2.64 2.32
CA LEU A 20 15.33 3.07 2.64
C LEU A 20 16.32 1.90 2.51
N CYS A 21 17.40 2.14 1.78
CA CYS A 21 18.62 1.35 1.88
C CYS A 21 19.21 1.55 3.29
N LEU A 22 18.84 0.69 4.24
CA LEU A 22 19.36 0.71 5.61
C LEU A 22 20.78 0.12 5.63
N SER A 23 21.75 0.99 5.89
CA SER A 23 23.16 0.64 6.02
C SER A 23 23.45 -0.05 7.36
N MET A 24 23.22 -1.36 7.46
CA MET A 24 24.00 -2.26 8.31
C MET A 24 24.26 -3.54 7.53
N ASN A 25 25.55 -3.90 7.40
CA ASN A 25 25.95 -4.92 6.45
C ASN A 25 25.37 -6.29 6.83
N PRO A 26 24.70 -7.01 5.89
CA PRO A 26 24.41 -8.43 6.06
C PRO A 26 25.69 -9.19 6.39
N ALA A 27 25.57 -10.28 7.14
CA ALA A 27 26.75 -11.03 7.57
C ALA A 27 27.41 -11.74 6.39
N TYR A 28 26.61 -12.28 5.46
CA TYR A 28 27.09 -13.02 4.29
C TYR A 28 26.13 -12.84 3.11
N GLY A 29 26.70 -12.69 1.91
CA GLY A 29 25.92 -12.64 0.66
C GLY A 29 26.39 -13.67 -0.34
N PHE A 30 25.46 -14.27 -1.08
CA PHE A 30 25.76 -15.16 -2.20
C PHE A 30 24.67 -15.09 -3.26
N THR A 31 25.00 -15.54 -4.47
CA THR A 31 24.06 -15.62 -5.59
C THR A 31 24.06 -17.04 -6.14
N LEU A 32 22.87 -17.62 -6.31
CA LEU A 32 22.65 -18.83 -7.09
C LEU A 32 22.12 -18.42 -8.47
N SER A 33 22.73 -18.93 -9.53
CA SER A 33 22.20 -18.72 -10.90
C SER A 33 22.25 -20.02 -11.68
N VAL A 34 21.14 -20.36 -12.32
CA VAL A 34 20.95 -21.57 -13.13
C VAL A 34 20.25 -21.16 -14.42
N SER A 35 20.73 -21.63 -15.57
CA SER A 35 20.14 -21.26 -16.86
C SER A 35 20.29 -22.37 -17.90
N ASN A 36 19.33 -22.48 -18.81
CA ASN A 36 19.38 -23.37 -19.96
C ASN A 36 18.61 -22.75 -21.14
N ASP A 37 19.26 -22.56 -22.30
CA ASP A 37 18.63 -22.18 -23.57
C ASP A 37 17.48 -21.15 -23.47
N GLY A 38 17.75 -19.97 -22.92
CA GLY A 38 16.77 -18.88 -22.80
C GLY A 38 15.90 -18.93 -21.53
N THR A 39 16.00 -20.01 -20.74
CA THR A 39 15.41 -20.11 -19.40
C THR A 39 16.45 -19.79 -18.33
N GLY A 40 16.04 -19.10 -17.27
CA GLY A 40 16.93 -18.64 -16.22
C GLY A 40 16.25 -18.54 -14.86
N LEU A 41 17.02 -18.86 -13.83
CA LEU A 41 16.75 -18.61 -12.42
C LEU A 41 17.97 -17.90 -11.85
N SER A 42 17.74 -16.82 -11.12
CA SER A 42 18.76 -16.18 -10.28
C SER A 42 18.17 -15.81 -8.94
N GLU A 43 18.86 -16.16 -7.84
CA GLU A 43 18.49 -15.77 -6.48
C GLU A 43 19.73 -15.15 -5.83
N SER A 44 19.61 -13.88 -5.42
CA SER A 44 20.64 -13.14 -4.69
C SER A 44 20.19 -12.96 -3.25
N LEU A 45 21.03 -13.39 -2.32
CA LEU A 45 20.72 -13.36 -0.90
C LEU A 45 21.78 -12.59 -0.14
N GLU A 46 21.32 -11.77 0.79
CA GLU A 46 22.09 -11.04 1.79
C GLU A 46 21.49 -11.38 3.15
N LEU A 47 22.16 -12.24 3.93
CA LEU A 47 21.58 -12.86 5.12
C LEU A 47 22.34 -12.48 6.39
N ASP A 48 21.60 -12.32 7.47
CA ASP A 48 22.17 -12.22 8.82
C ASP A 48 22.88 -13.53 9.21
N ALA A 49 23.82 -13.45 10.15
CA ALA A 49 24.54 -14.62 10.64
C ALA A 49 23.62 -15.64 11.33
N SER A 50 22.46 -15.21 11.82
CA SER A 50 21.46 -16.09 12.42
C SER A 50 20.56 -16.80 11.38
N THR A 51 20.66 -16.42 10.10
CA THR A 51 19.74 -16.91 9.06
C THR A 51 20.30 -18.11 8.32
N SER A 52 19.48 -19.16 8.29
CA SER A 52 19.72 -20.37 7.52
C SER A 52 19.05 -20.27 6.16
N PHE A 53 19.70 -20.83 5.14
CA PHE A 53 19.13 -20.99 3.80
C PHE A 53 19.37 -22.41 3.29
N THR A 54 18.37 -22.97 2.62
CA THR A 54 18.46 -24.20 1.83
C THR A 54 17.85 -23.95 0.46
N GLY A 55 18.56 -24.33 -0.60
CA GLY A 55 18.08 -24.24 -1.98
C GLY A 55 18.45 -25.48 -2.77
N ASN A 56 17.53 -25.96 -3.60
CA ASN A 56 17.74 -27.08 -4.51
C ASN A 56 17.22 -26.70 -5.90
N ALA A 57 18.08 -26.81 -6.91
CA ALA A 57 17.71 -26.55 -8.30
C ALA A 57 17.94 -27.80 -9.16
N VAL A 58 16.95 -28.15 -9.98
CA VAL A 58 17.00 -29.28 -10.91
C VAL A 58 16.84 -28.76 -12.33
N LEU A 59 17.80 -29.09 -13.20
CA LEU A 59 17.72 -28.82 -14.63
C LEU A 59 17.18 -30.07 -15.35
N GLY A 60 16.03 -29.91 -16.00
CA GLY A 60 15.44 -30.89 -16.91
C GLY A 60 15.58 -30.48 -18.38
N GLU A 61 14.97 -31.23 -19.29
CA GLU A 61 14.88 -30.85 -20.71
C GLU A 61 13.98 -29.61 -20.86
N GLY A 62 14.60 -28.43 -20.96
CA GLY A 62 13.89 -27.15 -21.17
C GLY A 62 13.17 -26.58 -19.95
N GLN A 63 13.37 -27.17 -18.75
CA GLN A 63 12.74 -26.71 -17.51
C GLN A 63 13.77 -26.59 -16.38
N ILE A 64 13.59 -25.59 -15.52
CA ILE A 64 14.27 -25.45 -14.24
C ILE A 64 13.22 -25.55 -13.14
N LEU A 65 13.43 -26.44 -12.17
CA LEU A 65 12.66 -26.51 -10.94
C LEU A 65 13.53 -26.05 -9.79
N HIS A 66 12.98 -25.22 -8.91
CA HIS A 66 13.70 -24.70 -7.75
C HIS A 66 12.83 -24.75 -6.50
N GLU A 67 13.43 -25.19 -5.40
CA GLU A 67 12.83 -25.11 -4.08
C GLU A 67 13.83 -24.44 -3.16
N SER A 68 13.40 -23.36 -2.49
CA SER A 68 14.22 -22.69 -1.50
C SER A 68 13.45 -22.45 -0.20
N ALA A 69 14.19 -22.34 0.89
CA ALA A 69 13.67 -21.91 2.18
C ALA A 69 14.75 -21.13 2.94
N ALA A 70 14.34 -20.06 3.59
CA ALA A 70 15.17 -19.29 4.51
C ALA A 70 14.45 -19.09 5.84
N SER A 71 15.17 -19.21 6.95
CA SER A 71 14.63 -18.88 8.27
C SER A 71 15.72 -18.37 9.21
N GLY A 72 15.41 -17.32 9.95
CA GLY A 72 16.39 -16.63 10.76
C GLY A 72 15.88 -15.35 11.40
N SER A 73 16.81 -14.49 11.80
CA SER A 73 16.52 -13.17 12.35
C SER A 73 17.44 -12.09 11.76
N GLY A 74 17.39 -10.88 12.31
CA GLY A 74 18.27 -9.79 11.89
C GLY A 74 17.86 -9.19 10.56
N ASN A 75 18.86 -8.70 9.80
CA ASN A 75 18.64 -8.05 8.51
C ASN A 75 18.85 -9.07 7.38
N ASN A 76 17.80 -9.29 6.58
CA ASN A 76 17.86 -10.21 5.44
C ASN A 76 17.26 -9.54 4.20
N SER A 77 17.89 -9.74 3.05
CA SER A 77 17.37 -9.38 1.73
C SER A 77 17.47 -10.58 0.79
N LEU A 78 16.38 -10.91 0.12
CA LEU A 78 16.31 -11.96 -0.89
C LEU A 78 15.71 -11.35 -2.16
N GLN A 79 16.41 -11.51 -3.27
CA GLN A 79 15.97 -11.06 -4.59
C GLN A 79 16.02 -12.23 -5.56
N GLU A 80 14.88 -12.58 -6.14
CA GLU A 80 14.72 -13.65 -7.09
C GLU A 80 14.33 -13.10 -8.46
N SER A 81 14.84 -13.74 -9.50
CA SER A 81 14.45 -13.51 -10.88
C SER A 81 14.29 -14.85 -11.60
N LEU A 82 13.10 -15.06 -12.17
CA LEU A 82 12.78 -16.15 -13.08
C LEU A 82 12.62 -15.57 -14.48
N THR A 83 13.18 -16.22 -15.50
CA THR A 83 13.17 -15.72 -16.87
C THR A 83 12.87 -16.86 -17.84
N GLY A 84 11.80 -16.72 -18.62
CA GLY A 84 11.54 -17.45 -19.85
C GLY A 84 11.83 -16.56 -21.07
N THR A 85 11.29 -16.92 -22.23
CA THR A 85 11.55 -16.18 -23.48
C THR A 85 10.93 -14.79 -23.46
N ASP A 86 9.64 -14.72 -23.16
CA ASP A 86 8.83 -13.49 -23.11
C ASP A 86 8.11 -13.33 -21.75
N SER A 87 8.44 -14.19 -20.80
CA SER A 87 7.91 -14.20 -19.44
C SER A 87 9.03 -13.93 -18.44
N SER A 88 8.76 -13.12 -17.42
CA SER A 88 9.67 -12.96 -16.29
C SER A 88 8.92 -12.75 -14.99
N ILE A 89 9.50 -13.25 -13.91
CA ILE A 89 9.06 -12.98 -12.55
C ILE A 89 10.22 -12.38 -11.76
N SER A 90 9.94 -11.40 -10.92
CA SER A 90 10.87 -10.94 -9.89
C SER A 90 10.18 -10.93 -8.53
N ASN A 91 10.85 -11.47 -7.52
CA ASN A 91 10.38 -11.42 -6.14
C ASN A 91 11.44 -10.77 -5.26
N ILE A 92 11.02 -9.94 -4.31
CA ILE A 92 11.90 -9.29 -3.34
C ILE A 92 11.32 -9.53 -1.95
N ILE A 93 12.18 -9.87 -0.99
CA ILE A 93 11.87 -9.88 0.43
C ILE A 93 12.95 -9.09 1.14
N GLU A 94 12.54 -8.17 2.03
CA GLU A 94 13.42 -7.55 3.01
C GLU A 94 12.83 -7.74 4.40
N SER A 95 13.67 -8.05 5.39
CA SER A 95 13.24 -8.22 6.78
C SER A 95 14.24 -7.59 7.74
N HIS A 96 13.75 -6.88 8.74
CA HIS A 96 14.48 -6.52 9.95
C HIS A 96 13.73 -7.12 11.16
N GLY A 97 14.21 -8.28 11.62
CA GLY A 97 13.50 -9.09 12.61
C GLY A 97 13.55 -10.56 12.25
N THR A 98 12.57 -11.36 12.64
CA THR A 98 12.46 -12.76 12.24
C THR A 98 11.94 -12.89 10.82
N LEU A 99 12.50 -13.85 10.09
CA LEU A 99 12.08 -14.23 8.74
C LEU A 99 11.83 -15.73 8.71
N THR A 100 10.75 -16.15 8.05
CA THR A 100 10.56 -17.49 7.53
C THR A 100 9.97 -17.37 6.12
N THR A 101 10.65 -17.91 5.12
CA THR A 101 10.14 -17.93 3.74
C THR A 101 10.48 -19.23 3.05
N SER A 102 9.62 -19.67 2.14
CA SER A 102 9.83 -20.81 1.26
C SER A 102 9.28 -20.54 -0.12
N SER A 103 10.00 -20.95 -1.16
CA SER A 103 9.58 -20.85 -2.57
C SER A 103 9.58 -22.22 -3.24
N THR A 104 8.67 -22.39 -4.18
CA THR A 104 8.68 -23.49 -5.16
C THR A 104 8.44 -22.89 -6.54
N ASP A 105 9.44 -23.01 -7.40
CA ASP A 105 9.49 -22.32 -8.67
C ASP A 105 9.62 -23.31 -9.82
N SER A 106 8.99 -22.95 -10.94
CA SER A 106 9.11 -23.66 -12.22
C SER A 106 9.32 -22.65 -13.33
N VAL A 107 10.37 -22.86 -14.13
CA VAL A 107 10.72 -22.01 -15.26
C VAL A 107 10.84 -22.86 -16.51
N SER A 108 10.17 -22.47 -17.58
CA SER A 108 10.36 -22.96 -18.95
C SER A 108 10.52 -21.79 -19.91
N ALA A 109 10.72 -22.06 -21.20
CA ALA A 109 10.81 -21.03 -22.21
C ALA A 109 9.48 -20.26 -22.35
N GLU A 110 8.37 -20.94 -22.09
CA GLU A 110 7.00 -20.44 -22.25
C GLU A 110 6.45 -19.79 -20.98
N SER A 111 6.83 -20.26 -19.79
CA SER A 111 6.27 -19.74 -18.55
C SER A 111 7.20 -19.79 -17.34
N CYS A 112 6.93 -18.89 -16.41
CA CYS A 112 7.52 -18.84 -15.08
C CYS A 112 6.39 -18.93 -14.04
N THR A 113 6.60 -19.69 -12.97
CA THR A 113 5.73 -19.71 -11.80
C THR A 113 6.58 -19.72 -10.53
N ALA A 114 6.21 -18.91 -9.55
CA ALA A 114 6.77 -18.89 -8.20
C ALA A 114 5.63 -19.00 -7.17
N SER A 115 5.65 -20.05 -6.36
CA SER A 115 4.73 -20.23 -5.24
C SER A 115 5.47 -20.00 -3.94
N ARG A 116 5.16 -18.91 -3.23
CA ARG A 116 5.95 -18.43 -2.10
C ARG A 116 5.10 -18.21 -0.87
N LYS A 117 5.60 -18.69 0.26
CA LYS A 117 5.07 -18.40 1.60
C LYS A 117 6.11 -17.63 2.39
N THR A 118 5.70 -16.52 3.00
CA THR A 118 6.58 -15.62 3.76
C THR A 118 5.89 -15.17 5.04
N GLU A 119 6.62 -15.21 6.14
CA GLU A 119 6.25 -14.69 7.45
C GLU A 119 7.41 -13.83 7.96
N ILE A 120 7.14 -12.57 8.32
CA ILE A 120 8.12 -11.62 8.85
C ILE A 120 7.56 -11.04 10.13
N SER A 121 8.39 -10.94 11.18
CA SER A 121 8.04 -10.18 12.39
C SER A 121 9.21 -9.35 12.86
N GLY A 122 8.99 -8.17 13.43
CA GLY A 122 10.07 -7.32 13.92
C GLY A 122 9.82 -5.85 13.63
N ASP A 123 10.88 -5.12 13.31
CA ASP A 123 10.84 -3.67 13.16
C ASP A 123 10.55 -3.24 11.71
N ALA A 124 10.79 -4.11 10.73
CA ALA A 124 10.40 -3.88 9.34
C ALA A 124 10.25 -5.19 8.57
N GLY A 125 9.38 -5.17 7.56
CA GLY A 125 9.22 -6.25 6.60
C GLY A 125 8.67 -5.75 5.28
N TYR A 126 9.21 -6.25 4.17
CA TYR A 126 8.80 -5.86 2.82
C TYR A 126 8.73 -7.08 1.92
N ILE A 127 7.72 -7.10 1.07
CA ILE A 127 7.59 -8.05 -0.04
C ILE A 127 7.30 -7.30 -1.34
N ALA A 128 7.83 -7.80 -2.43
CA ALA A 128 7.38 -7.44 -3.77
C ALA A 128 7.37 -8.66 -4.68
N SER A 129 6.40 -8.70 -5.58
CA SER A 129 6.27 -9.67 -6.67
C SER A 129 5.90 -8.93 -7.93
N SER A 130 6.63 -9.18 -9.01
CA SER A 130 6.40 -8.63 -10.34
C SER A 130 6.37 -9.76 -11.34
N ALA A 131 5.33 -9.80 -12.17
CA ALA A 131 5.21 -10.71 -13.30
C ALA A 131 5.02 -9.89 -14.58
N ILE A 132 5.82 -10.20 -15.60
CA ILE A 132 5.75 -9.55 -16.91
C ILE A 132 5.49 -10.64 -17.94
N SER A 133 4.45 -10.47 -18.76
CA SER A 133 4.19 -11.25 -19.95
C SER A 133 4.10 -10.36 -21.19
N GLU A 134 3.81 -10.93 -22.36
CA GLU A 134 3.52 -10.16 -23.57
C GLU A 134 2.25 -9.29 -23.42
N GLU A 135 1.21 -9.82 -22.78
CA GLU A 135 -0.11 -9.19 -22.66
C GLU A 135 -0.17 -8.09 -21.58
N ASN A 136 0.46 -8.33 -20.42
CA ASN A 136 0.37 -7.44 -19.27
C ASN A 136 1.56 -7.55 -18.32
N GLU A 137 1.63 -6.60 -17.39
CA GLU A 137 2.54 -6.61 -16.25
C GLU A 137 1.69 -6.49 -14.97
N MET A 138 1.88 -7.43 -14.05
CA MET A 138 1.23 -7.46 -12.75
C MET A 138 2.26 -7.28 -11.64
N ASN A 139 2.02 -6.32 -10.76
CA ASN A 139 2.90 -5.98 -9.65
C ASN A 139 2.12 -6.03 -8.34
N LEU A 140 2.77 -6.50 -7.28
CA LEU A 140 2.32 -6.41 -5.91
C LEU A 140 3.52 -6.04 -5.05
N ALA A 141 3.39 -5.02 -4.20
CA ALA A 141 4.45 -4.64 -3.28
C ALA A 141 3.87 -4.00 -2.03
N GLY A 142 4.43 -4.33 -0.87
CA GLY A 142 3.98 -3.78 0.39
C GLY A 142 4.82 -4.25 1.55
N GLY A 143 4.64 -3.59 2.69
CA GLY A 143 5.42 -3.85 3.86
C GLY A 143 4.95 -3.07 5.06
N PHE A 144 5.73 -3.16 6.13
CA PHE A 144 5.58 -2.38 7.33
C PHE A 144 6.93 -1.91 7.87
N GLU A 145 6.89 -0.85 8.66
CA GLU A 145 7.94 -0.41 9.56
C GLU A 145 7.33 -0.11 10.94
N GLY A 146 8.12 -0.18 12.01
CA GLY A 146 7.70 0.08 13.38
C GLY A 146 7.85 -1.15 14.29
N GLU A 147 7.98 -0.90 15.60
CA GLU A 147 8.29 -1.94 16.59
C GLU A 147 7.18 -3.00 16.65
N GLY A 148 7.58 -4.27 16.58
CA GLY A 148 6.67 -5.40 16.80
C GLY A 148 5.68 -5.65 15.65
N GLY A 149 6.01 -5.20 14.44
CA GLY A 149 5.20 -5.46 13.26
C GLY A 149 5.25 -6.90 12.77
N TYR A 150 4.32 -7.24 11.89
CA TYR A 150 4.11 -8.60 11.39
C TYR A 150 3.54 -8.59 9.98
N LEU A 151 4.04 -9.45 9.11
CA LEU A 151 3.57 -9.65 7.74
C LEU A 151 3.48 -11.14 7.44
N THR A 152 2.38 -11.56 6.81
CA THR A 152 2.24 -12.89 6.21
C THR A 152 1.84 -12.75 4.76
N ALA A 153 2.42 -13.55 3.87
CA ALA A 153 2.02 -13.60 2.48
C ALA A 153 2.14 -15.03 1.94
N ASN A 154 1.09 -15.49 1.26
CA ASN A 154 1.05 -16.73 0.49
C ASN A 154 0.73 -16.33 -0.94
N LEU A 155 1.74 -16.16 -1.78
CA LEU A 155 1.58 -15.61 -3.13
C LEU A 155 1.95 -16.65 -4.18
N VAL A 156 1.13 -16.72 -5.23
CA VAL A 156 1.46 -17.45 -6.46
C VAL A 156 1.61 -16.42 -7.57
N THR A 157 2.84 -16.22 -8.00
CA THR A 157 3.18 -15.35 -9.12
C THR A 157 3.39 -16.20 -10.36
N SER A 158 2.78 -15.83 -11.47
CA SER A 158 2.83 -16.58 -12.72
C SER A 158 3.00 -15.62 -13.90
N SER A 159 3.78 -16.04 -14.88
CA SER A 159 3.91 -15.36 -16.16
C SER A 159 3.97 -16.39 -17.27
N GLY A 160 3.03 -16.30 -18.21
CA GLY A 160 2.98 -17.09 -19.44
C GLY A 160 2.44 -16.23 -20.57
N GLU A 161 1.29 -16.59 -21.15
CA GLU A 161 0.55 -15.68 -22.04
C GLU A 161 0.15 -14.39 -21.30
N GLN A 162 -0.34 -14.54 -20.07
CA GLN A 162 -0.70 -13.44 -19.17
C GLN A 162 0.11 -13.51 -17.87
N ALA A 163 0.45 -12.34 -17.33
CA ALA A 163 1.00 -12.18 -16.00
C ALA A 163 -0.11 -12.19 -14.95
N GLY A 164 0.11 -12.88 -13.84
CA GLY A 164 -0.86 -13.02 -12.75
C GLY A 164 -0.19 -13.19 -11.38
N ILE A 165 -0.80 -12.59 -10.36
CA ILE A 165 -0.47 -12.77 -8.94
C ILE A 165 -1.76 -13.14 -8.22
N GLY A 166 -1.79 -14.29 -7.57
CA GLY A 166 -2.90 -14.77 -6.73
C GLY A 166 -2.46 -15.06 -5.30
N GLY A 167 -3.42 -15.43 -4.44
CA GLY A 167 -3.17 -15.72 -3.02
C GLY A 167 -3.58 -14.60 -2.05
N ASP A 168 -2.87 -14.49 -0.92
CA ASP A 168 -3.22 -13.59 0.18
C ASP A 168 -1.99 -12.94 0.83
N ALA A 169 -2.19 -11.73 1.36
CA ALA A 169 -1.21 -11.10 2.24
C ALA A 169 -1.89 -10.23 3.31
N SER A 170 -1.38 -10.34 4.53
CA SER A 170 -1.82 -9.61 5.71
C SER A 170 -0.64 -8.88 6.32
N ILE A 171 -0.83 -7.60 6.65
CA ILE A 171 0.20 -6.74 7.24
C ILE A 171 -0.40 -6.11 8.49
N LEU A 172 0.28 -6.26 9.62
CA LEU A 172 -0.20 -5.81 10.94
C LEU A 172 -1.64 -6.24 11.21
N GLY A 173 -1.97 -7.47 10.83
CA GLY A 173 -3.29 -8.06 11.05
C GLY A 173 -4.42 -7.50 10.20
N VAL A 174 -4.11 -6.62 9.24
CA VAL A 174 -5.02 -6.17 8.20
C VAL A 174 -4.86 -7.09 7.00
N ASP A 175 -5.94 -7.75 6.60
CA ASP A 175 -5.98 -8.56 5.37
C ASP A 175 -5.96 -7.63 4.16
N CYS A 176 -4.76 -7.24 3.72
CA CYS A 176 -4.57 -6.21 2.72
C CYS A 176 -4.97 -6.68 1.32
N VAL A 177 -4.67 -7.95 0.98
CA VAL A 177 -5.10 -8.61 -0.27
C VAL A 177 -5.56 -10.03 0.00
N ASP A 178 -6.55 -10.47 -0.75
CA ASP A 178 -7.00 -11.85 -0.84
C ASP A 178 -7.24 -12.24 -2.31
N GLU A 179 -7.63 -13.49 -2.54
CA GLU A 179 -7.91 -14.02 -3.87
C GLU A 179 -9.02 -13.22 -4.60
N THR A 180 -10.01 -12.69 -3.88
CA THR A 180 -11.10 -11.90 -4.49
C THR A 180 -10.57 -10.54 -4.96
N VAL A 181 -9.76 -9.89 -4.14
CA VAL A 181 -9.09 -8.63 -4.46
C VAL A 181 -8.14 -8.80 -5.64
N LEU A 182 -7.28 -9.82 -5.61
CA LEU A 182 -6.32 -10.07 -6.68
C LEU A 182 -6.99 -10.46 -7.99
N ASN A 183 -8.10 -11.19 -7.94
CA ASN A 183 -8.94 -11.44 -9.13
C ASN A 183 -9.57 -10.15 -9.68
N SER A 184 -9.92 -9.21 -8.82
CA SER A 184 -10.44 -7.90 -9.26
C SER A 184 -9.36 -7.08 -9.95
N VAL A 185 -8.15 -7.05 -9.38
CA VAL A 185 -6.97 -6.38 -9.98
C VAL A 185 -6.57 -7.06 -11.30
N SER A 186 -6.57 -8.39 -11.38
CA SER A 186 -6.21 -9.13 -12.60
C SER A 186 -7.26 -9.01 -13.72
N SER A 187 -8.53 -8.72 -13.37
CA SER A 187 -9.65 -8.66 -14.35
C SER A 187 -9.59 -7.51 -15.36
N GLY A 188 -8.68 -6.54 -15.20
CA GLY A 188 -8.52 -5.44 -16.14
C GLY A 188 -7.43 -4.44 -15.74
N ASP A 189 -7.54 -3.23 -16.28
CA ASP A 189 -6.63 -2.11 -15.96
C ASP A 189 -7.00 -1.48 -14.59
N ILE A 190 -7.01 -2.29 -13.53
CA ILE A 190 -7.35 -1.91 -12.15
C ILE A 190 -6.11 -2.06 -11.27
N ALA A 191 -5.95 -1.13 -10.34
CA ALA A 191 -4.96 -1.16 -9.28
C ALA A 191 -5.64 -0.85 -7.94
N MET A 192 -4.99 -1.25 -6.85
CA MET A 192 -5.48 -1.14 -5.50
C MET A 192 -4.33 -0.71 -4.57
N THR A 193 -4.63 0.16 -3.60
CA THR A 193 -3.75 0.49 -2.48
C THR A 193 -4.45 0.30 -1.15
N VAL A 194 -3.73 -0.17 -0.13
CA VAL A 194 -4.09 -0.08 1.29
C VAL A 194 -3.03 0.77 1.98
N GLU A 195 -3.43 1.84 2.65
CA GLU A 195 -2.58 2.74 3.42
C GLU A 195 -3.22 2.94 4.79
N GLY A 196 -2.46 2.93 5.89
CA GLY A 196 -3.05 3.08 7.22
C GLY A 196 -2.32 3.99 8.18
N LEU A 197 -3.09 4.63 9.06
CA LEU A 197 -2.65 5.66 10.00
C LEU A 197 -2.16 5.10 11.34
N TYR A 198 -1.10 5.71 11.87
CA TYR A 198 -0.47 5.39 13.13
C TYR A 198 -0.60 6.48 14.19
N ASP A 199 -0.63 6.07 15.46
CA ASP A 199 -0.41 6.97 16.60
C ASP A 199 1.10 7.13 16.87
N ALA A 200 1.60 8.35 16.74
CA ALA A 200 3.02 8.69 16.98
C ALA A 200 3.50 8.35 18.40
N SER A 201 2.58 8.22 19.37
CA SER A 201 2.91 7.89 20.76
C SER A 201 3.23 6.41 20.99
N LYS A 202 2.89 5.52 20.05
CA LYS A 202 2.98 4.06 20.18
C LYS A 202 4.11 3.42 19.37
N SER A 203 5.21 4.17 19.17
CA SER A 203 6.28 3.93 18.18
C SER A 203 5.85 4.30 16.76
N MET A 204 6.68 5.07 16.06
CA MET A 204 6.40 5.44 14.66
C MET A 204 6.51 4.19 13.80
N GLY A 205 5.42 3.84 13.13
CA GLY A 205 5.38 2.77 12.14
C GLY A 205 4.61 3.19 10.90
N SER A 206 4.67 2.37 9.86
CA SER A 206 3.90 2.51 8.62
C SER A 206 3.52 1.15 8.07
N PHE A 207 2.42 1.06 7.34
CA PHE A 207 2.11 -0.11 6.55
C PHE A 207 1.32 0.26 5.31
N GLY A 208 1.51 -0.55 4.28
CA GLY A 208 0.67 -0.49 3.11
C GLY A 208 1.04 -1.56 2.10
N ILE A 209 0.12 -1.78 1.17
CA ILE A 209 0.35 -2.64 0.00
C ILE A 209 -0.29 -2.01 -1.22
N MET A 210 0.35 -2.20 -2.36
CA MET A 210 -0.20 -1.88 -3.67
C MET A 210 -0.23 -3.14 -4.52
N ALA A 211 -1.30 -3.32 -5.27
CA ALA A 211 -1.39 -4.30 -6.34
C ALA A 211 -1.84 -3.60 -7.63
N MET A 212 -1.25 -3.95 -8.77
CA MET A 212 -1.48 -3.26 -10.03
C MET A 212 -1.38 -4.24 -11.19
N ASN A 213 -2.35 -4.16 -12.09
CA ASN A 213 -2.28 -4.80 -13.40
C ASN A 213 -2.26 -3.71 -14.49
N SER A 214 -1.27 -3.76 -15.38
CA SER A 214 -1.11 -2.78 -16.44
C SER A 214 -0.85 -3.44 -17.79
N LYS A 215 -1.56 -2.95 -18.82
CA LYS A 215 -1.15 -3.20 -20.21
C LYS A 215 0.08 -2.37 -20.53
N LYS A 216 1.09 -2.99 -21.16
CA LYS A 216 2.37 -2.34 -21.52
C LYS A 216 2.14 -1.04 -22.30
N ARG A 217 2.31 0.13 -21.65
CA ARG A 217 2.52 1.44 -22.32
C ARG A 217 3.12 2.51 -21.41
N THR A 218 3.90 3.39 -22.03
CA THR A 218 4.86 4.35 -21.46
C THR A 218 4.23 5.66 -20.95
N PRO A 219 4.84 6.38 -19.98
CA PRO A 219 4.23 7.52 -19.28
C PRO A 219 4.73 8.91 -19.73
N LYS A 220 3.95 9.97 -19.41
CA LYS A 220 4.30 11.39 -19.01
C LYS A 220 3.08 12.32 -19.21
N SER A 221 2.89 13.49 -18.57
CA SER A 221 3.71 14.47 -17.84
C SER A 221 2.87 15.28 -16.82
N SER A 222 3.53 16.10 -15.99
CA SER A 222 2.97 17.04 -15.00
C SER A 222 2.82 18.48 -15.53
N GLU A 223 1.90 19.26 -14.95
CA GLU A 223 1.70 20.71 -15.16
C GLU A 223 1.69 21.46 -13.81
N ASP A 224 2.05 22.75 -13.84
CA ASP A 224 2.10 23.69 -12.69
C ASP A 224 0.72 24.33 -12.42
N PHE A 225 0.37 24.49 -11.13
CA PHE A 225 -0.91 25.06 -10.69
C PHE A 225 -0.75 26.20 -9.65
N LEU A 226 -1.77 27.06 -9.59
CA LEU A 226 -1.91 28.22 -8.69
C LEU A 226 -2.23 27.78 -7.25
N ILE A 227 -2.04 28.67 -6.29
CA ILE A 227 -1.88 28.36 -4.86
C ILE A 227 -3.15 28.71 -4.03
N PRO A 228 -3.57 27.85 -3.07
CA PRO A 228 -4.69 28.13 -2.14
C PRO A 228 -4.33 29.09 -0.99
N ASP A 229 -5.34 29.56 -0.24
CA ASP A 229 -5.16 30.45 0.91
C ASP A 229 -4.57 29.72 2.15
N TYR A 230 -3.39 30.19 2.60
CA TYR A 230 -2.64 29.61 3.73
C TYR A 230 -2.90 30.28 5.07
N THR A 231 -2.74 29.51 6.15
CA THR A 231 -2.80 30.02 7.53
C THR A 231 -1.39 30.07 8.13
N PRO A 232 -1.04 31.09 8.96
CA PRO A 232 0.26 31.17 9.63
C PRO A 232 0.60 29.94 10.49
N ASP A 233 -0.43 29.28 11.05
CA ASP A 233 -0.27 28.14 11.96
C ASP A 233 -0.37 26.77 11.24
N GLY A 234 -0.55 26.75 9.92
CA GLY A 234 -0.94 25.56 9.16
C GLY A 234 0.19 24.62 8.74
N GLY A 235 1.47 24.90 8.96
CA GLY A 235 2.52 24.05 8.38
C GLY A 235 3.27 24.67 7.22
N ASP A 236 4.26 23.93 6.72
CA ASP A 236 4.88 24.20 5.43
C ASP A 236 3.90 23.79 4.31
N GLN A 237 3.71 24.68 3.33
CA GLN A 237 2.88 24.43 2.15
C GLN A 237 3.43 23.34 1.23
N ASN A 238 4.73 23.04 1.30
CA ASN A 238 5.37 22.00 0.50
C ASN A 238 5.37 20.64 1.21
N SER A 239 4.83 20.56 2.42
CA SER A 239 4.79 19.33 3.21
C SER A 239 3.59 18.48 2.83
N TYR A 240 3.57 17.98 1.60
CA TYR A 240 2.55 17.08 1.07
C TYR A 240 3.14 16.05 0.12
N LYS A 241 2.40 14.97 -0.10
CA LYS A 241 2.73 13.94 -1.09
C LYS A 241 1.46 13.50 -1.81
N LEU A 242 1.56 13.24 -3.10
CA LEU A 242 0.44 12.77 -3.92
C LEU A 242 0.61 11.27 -4.22
N ALA A 243 -0.49 10.52 -4.12
CA ALA A 243 -0.51 9.09 -4.39
C ALA A 243 -0.49 8.75 -5.89
N GLY A 244 -0.59 9.76 -6.78
CA GLY A 244 -0.52 9.59 -8.23
C GLY A 244 -1.86 9.22 -8.90
N TRP A 245 -2.94 9.21 -8.13
CA TRP A 245 -4.30 8.97 -8.57
C TRP A 245 -5.26 10.02 -7.98
N ARG A 246 -6.42 10.23 -8.61
CA ARG A 246 -7.48 11.12 -8.11
C ARG A 246 -8.84 10.74 -8.68
N TRP A 247 -9.92 11.31 -8.16
CA TRP A 247 -11.22 11.27 -8.82
C TRP A 247 -11.21 12.18 -10.05
N ASN A 248 -11.03 11.61 -11.24
CA ASN A 248 -10.84 12.39 -12.48
C ASN A 248 -12.12 13.02 -13.05
N THR A 249 -13.30 12.65 -12.53
CA THR A 249 -14.55 13.33 -12.85
C THR A 249 -14.58 14.69 -12.17
N GLN A 250 -14.78 15.75 -12.94
CA GLN A 250 -15.01 17.08 -12.35
C GLN A 250 -16.26 17.04 -11.46
N ASN A 251 -16.14 17.53 -10.23
CA ASN A 251 -17.18 17.43 -9.20
C ASN A 251 -17.66 15.98 -9.01
N PRO A 252 -16.81 15.09 -8.47
CA PRO A 252 -17.05 13.65 -8.48
C PRO A 252 -18.26 13.20 -7.65
N GLN A 253 -18.80 14.05 -6.76
CA GLN A 253 -19.97 13.74 -5.92
C GLN A 253 -19.79 12.44 -5.14
N ILE A 254 -18.62 12.29 -4.51
CA ILE A 254 -18.24 11.12 -3.72
C ILE A 254 -19.25 10.96 -2.57
N LYS A 255 -19.89 9.79 -2.53
CA LYS A 255 -20.79 9.40 -1.44
C LYS A 255 -20.18 8.27 -0.64
N MET A 256 -20.17 8.43 0.67
CA MET A 256 -19.71 7.43 1.63
C MET A 256 -20.91 6.73 2.28
N PHE A 257 -20.75 5.46 2.64
CA PHE A 257 -21.74 4.71 3.42
C PHE A 257 -21.15 4.33 4.78
N LEU A 258 -21.74 4.82 5.88
CA LEU A 258 -21.37 4.38 7.22
C LEU A 258 -22.04 3.04 7.52
N ARG A 259 -21.25 1.99 7.68
CA ARG A 259 -21.73 0.64 7.97
C ARG A 259 -22.20 0.51 9.42
N ASP A 260 -23.51 0.39 9.60
CA ASP A 260 -24.15 0.18 10.91
C ASP A 260 -24.31 -1.32 11.22
N ASP A 261 -23.24 -1.92 11.74
CA ASP A 261 -23.22 -3.32 12.14
C ASP A 261 -22.83 -3.53 13.61
N ALA A 262 -22.60 -4.78 14.01
CA ALA A 262 -22.26 -5.12 15.38
C ALA A 262 -20.93 -4.49 15.85
N ASN A 263 -19.95 -4.32 14.95
CA ASN A 263 -18.67 -3.73 15.32
C ASN A 263 -18.86 -2.27 15.73
N LEU A 264 -19.54 -1.46 14.90
CA LEU A 264 -19.84 -0.07 15.26
C LEU A 264 -20.66 0.03 16.55
N ARG A 265 -21.71 -0.79 16.69
CA ARG A 265 -22.58 -0.73 17.88
C ARG A 265 -21.87 -1.13 19.17
N ASN A 266 -20.88 -2.01 19.10
CA ASN A 266 -20.09 -2.43 20.26
C ASN A 266 -19.14 -1.34 20.77
N GLU A 267 -18.81 -0.34 19.93
CA GLU A 267 -18.06 0.85 20.35
C GLU A 267 -18.88 1.77 21.28
N ASN A 268 -20.18 1.50 21.47
CA ASN A 268 -21.13 2.37 22.20
C ASN A 268 -21.23 3.78 21.61
N LEU A 269 -21.02 3.91 20.29
CA LEU A 269 -21.18 5.15 19.53
C LEU A 269 -22.58 5.23 18.93
N ASP A 270 -23.15 6.45 18.88
CA ASP A 270 -24.33 6.74 18.07
C ASP A 270 -23.92 6.85 16.59
N PRO A 271 -24.44 5.99 15.69
CA PRO A 271 -24.13 6.07 14.26
C PRO A 271 -24.38 7.46 13.65
N THR A 272 -25.36 8.21 14.15
CA THR A 272 -25.67 9.57 13.70
C THR A 272 -24.56 10.57 14.08
N ALA A 273 -23.97 10.40 15.26
CA ALA A 273 -22.84 11.23 15.70
C ALA A 273 -21.55 10.90 14.92
N VAL A 274 -21.37 9.63 14.57
CA VAL A 274 -20.25 9.19 13.72
C VAL A 274 -20.40 9.76 12.31
N ASP A 275 -21.59 9.62 11.70
CA ASP A 275 -21.94 10.29 10.44
C ASP A 275 -21.61 11.79 10.51
N GLY A 276 -22.11 12.51 11.51
CA GLY A 276 -21.83 13.94 11.68
C GLY A 276 -20.33 14.27 11.76
N SER A 277 -19.53 13.42 12.41
CA SER A 277 -18.07 13.58 12.52
C SER A 277 -17.38 13.39 11.16
N VAL A 278 -17.78 12.39 10.40
CA VAL A 278 -17.24 12.13 9.06
C VAL A 278 -17.69 13.21 8.07
N THR A 279 -18.97 13.60 8.10
CA THR A 279 -19.52 14.68 7.28
C THR A 279 -18.79 16.01 7.54
N ALA A 280 -18.38 16.30 8.78
CA ALA A 280 -17.55 17.47 9.05
C ALA A 280 -16.13 17.34 8.44
N ALA A 281 -15.58 16.14 8.37
CA ALA A 281 -14.29 15.89 7.71
C ALA A 281 -14.37 16.04 6.19
N THR A 282 -15.46 15.58 5.54
CA THR A 282 -15.66 15.78 4.09
C THR A 282 -15.75 17.27 3.75
N GLN A 283 -16.55 18.04 4.49
CA GLN A 283 -16.69 19.50 4.32
C GLN A 283 -15.35 20.24 4.49
N THR A 284 -14.50 19.75 5.41
CA THR A 284 -13.18 20.31 5.63
C THR A 284 -12.29 20.18 4.39
N TRP A 285 -12.31 19.03 3.71
CA TRP A 285 -11.62 18.85 2.42
C TRP A 285 -12.24 19.67 1.29
N GLU A 286 -13.57 19.71 1.18
CA GLU A 286 -14.25 20.51 0.14
C GLU A 286 -13.86 21.98 0.20
N SER A 287 -13.79 22.53 1.41
CA SER A 287 -13.43 23.94 1.63
C SER A 287 -12.03 24.32 1.14
N ALA A 288 -11.15 23.34 0.88
CA ALA A 288 -9.79 23.53 0.41
C ALA A 288 -9.61 23.37 -1.11
N THR A 289 -10.69 23.18 -1.87
CA THR A 289 -10.62 22.93 -3.32
C THR A 289 -11.59 23.81 -4.11
N SER A 290 -11.45 23.85 -5.44
CA SER A 290 -12.36 24.58 -6.34
C SER A 290 -13.53 23.71 -6.84
N GLN A 291 -13.52 22.42 -6.50
CA GLN A 291 -14.49 21.42 -6.96
C GLN A 291 -15.39 20.94 -5.83
N ASN A 292 -16.57 20.47 -6.23
CA ASN A 292 -17.53 19.85 -5.35
C ASN A 292 -17.25 18.34 -5.25
N LEU A 293 -16.42 17.97 -4.28
CA LEU A 293 -15.84 16.63 -4.18
C LEU A 293 -16.84 15.61 -3.70
N PHE A 294 -17.57 15.90 -2.63
CA PHE A 294 -18.51 14.99 -2.00
C PHE A 294 -19.94 15.30 -2.43
N ALA A 295 -20.88 14.40 -2.14
CA ALA A 295 -22.26 14.60 -2.51
C ALA A 295 -22.88 15.79 -1.77
N ASP A 296 -23.58 16.68 -2.49
CA ASP A 296 -24.23 17.89 -1.95
C ASP A 296 -25.24 17.61 -0.83
N THR A 297 -25.85 16.43 -0.85
CA THR A 297 -26.87 16.00 0.11
C THR A 297 -26.49 14.63 0.63
N ASP A 298 -26.43 14.51 1.96
CA ASP A 298 -26.08 13.30 2.69
C ASP A 298 -24.76 12.67 2.14
N PRO A 299 -23.62 13.38 2.25
CA PRO A 299 -22.31 12.88 1.78
C PRO A 299 -21.91 11.58 2.47
N VAL A 300 -22.49 11.31 3.64
CA VAL A 300 -22.41 10.06 4.36
C VAL A 300 -23.84 9.53 4.57
N GLU A 301 -24.08 8.27 4.22
CA GLU A 301 -25.35 7.58 4.44
C GLU A 301 -25.16 6.37 5.35
N ILE A 302 -25.94 6.29 6.43
CA ILE A 302 -25.91 5.13 7.32
C ILE A 302 -26.58 3.93 6.62
N SER A 303 -25.89 2.80 6.54
CA SER A 303 -26.38 1.60 5.88
C SER A 303 -26.05 0.32 6.64
N THR A 304 -27.00 -0.62 6.66
CA THR A 304 -26.79 -1.98 7.18
C THR A 304 -26.43 -2.99 6.08
N GLN A 305 -26.43 -2.57 4.82
CA GLN A 305 -26.32 -3.45 3.65
C GLN A 305 -24.97 -3.38 2.95
N LYS A 306 -24.22 -2.30 3.16
CA LYS A 306 -22.93 -2.06 2.50
C LYS A 306 -21.81 -2.82 3.20
N ALA A 307 -20.91 -3.39 2.41
CA ALA A 307 -19.73 -4.09 2.88
C ALA A 307 -18.50 -3.28 2.52
N ALA A 308 -17.58 -3.10 3.47
CA ALA A 308 -16.26 -2.56 3.18
C ALA A 308 -15.32 -3.69 2.72
N ASP A 309 -14.13 -3.29 2.28
CA ASP A 309 -13.02 -4.11 1.82
C ASP A 309 -13.28 -4.87 0.52
N ARG A 310 -14.24 -4.41 -0.29
CA ARG A 310 -14.66 -5.09 -1.51
C ARG A 310 -14.88 -4.09 -2.63
N TYR A 311 -14.29 -4.38 -3.78
CA TYR A 311 -14.60 -3.65 -5.00
C TYR A 311 -16.04 -3.92 -5.48
N ASP A 312 -17.00 -3.16 -4.96
CA ASP A 312 -18.45 -3.34 -5.14
C ASP A 312 -19.20 -2.10 -5.66
N GLY A 313 -18.46 -1.03 -5.93
CA GLY A 313 -18.95 0.27 -6.39
C GLY A 313 -19.43 1.19 -5.27
N SER A 314 -19.15 0.87 -4.01
CA SER A 314 -19.54 1.67 -2.85
C SER A 314 -18.32 2.10 -2.06
N ASN A 315 -18.24 3.38 -1.69
CA ASN A 315 -17.26 3.85 -0.72
C ASN A 315 -17.83 3.63 0.67
N VAL A 316 -17.21 2.81 1.51
CA VAL A 316 -17.77 2.38 2.80
C VAL A 316 -16.85 2.76 3.94
N ILE A 317 -17.44 3.26 5.02
CA ILE A 317 -16.79 3.50 6.30
C ILE A 317 -17.24 2.41 7.26
N ALA A 318 -16.29 1.64 7.78
CA ALA A 318 -16.56 0.50 8.65
C ALA A 318 -15.72 0.52 9.93
N PHE A 319 -16.16 -0.26 10.91
CA PHE A 319 -15.42 -0.57 12.12
C PHE A 319 -15.13 -2.06 12.11
N LYS A 320 -13.89 -2.46 12.41
CA LYS A 320 -13.54 -3.87 12.60
C LYS A 320 -12.30 -4.07 13.47
N PRO A 321 -12.17 -5.23 14.13
CA PRO A 321 -10.95 -5.57 14.84
C PRO A 321 -9.84 -5.91 13.85
N PHE A 322 -8.64 -5.40 14.08
CA PHE A 322 -7.46 -5.86 13.35
C PHE A 322 -6.87 -7.07 14.08
N SER A 323 -6.39 -8.08 13.33
CA SER A 323 -5.98 -9.36 13.92
C SER A 323 -4.56 -9.34 14.52
N GLY A 324 -4.19 -10.27 15.41
CA GLY A 324 -2.83 -10.35 15.96
C GLY A 324 -2.43 -9.22 16.92
N ASN A 325 -1.13 -8.88 16.98
CA ASN A 325 -0.57 -7.77 17.80
C ASN A 325 -0.82 -6.37 17.17
N ALA A 326 -1.89 -6.21 16.39
CA ALA A 326 -2.23 -5.02 15.59
C ALA A 326 -2.67 -3.78 16.40
N GLN A 327 -2.02 -3.50 17.53
CA GLN A 327 -2.24 -2.31 18.35
C GLN A 327 -1.51 -1.06 17.83
N ILE A 328 -1.18 -1.02 16.53
CA ILE A 328 -0.33 0.04 15.97
C ILE A 328 -1.07 0.93 14.95
N ALA A 329 -1.99 0.37 14.16
CA ALA A 329 -2.77 1.15 13.18
C ALA A 329 -4.16 1.53 13.69
N LEU A 330 -4.49 2.83 13.68
CA LEU A 330 -5.77 3.39 14.10
C LEU A 330 -6.88 3.12 13.09
N ALA A 331 -6.56 3.30 11.81
CA ALA A 331 -7.46 3.07 10.69
C ALA A 331 -6.65 2.78 9.43
N TYR A 332 -7.34 2.42 8.35
CA TYR A 332 -6.75 2.38 7.01
C TYR A 332 -7.77 2.73 5.95
N THR A 333 -7.25 3.13 4.79
CA THR A 333 -8.00 3.37 3.56
C THR A 333 -7.61 2.37 2.50
N ARG A 334 -8.59 1.76 1.83
CA ARG A 334 -8.41 0.90 0.66
C ARG A 334 -9.00 1.60 -0.56
N THR A 335 -8.18 1.92 -1.56
CA THR A 335 -8.65 2.60 -2.78
C THR A 335 -8.36 1.78 -4.02
N TYR A 336 -9.40 1.58 -4.84
CA TYR A 336 -9.28 1.06 -6.20
C TYR A 336 -9.24 2.20 -7.22
N TYR A 337 -8.34 2.11 -8.18
CA TYR A 337 -8.21 3.08 -9.27
C TYR A 337 -7.88 2.39 -10.59
N SER A 338 -8.32 2.98 -11.70
CA SER A 338 -7.99 2.48 -13.03
C SER A 338 -6.63 3.01 -13.49
N TYR A 339 -5.86 2.16 -14.15
CA TYR A 339 -4.55 2.50 -14.71
C TYR A 339 -4.60 3.53 -15.86
N ILE A 340 -5.79 3.83 -16.40
CA ILE A 340 -5.97 4.91 -17.37
C ILE A 340 -5.79 6.26 -16.69
N LYS A 341 -4.78 7.00 -17.13
CA LYS A 341 -4.48 8.34 -16.66
C LYS A 341 -5.28 9.40 -17.41
N VAL A 342 -5.78 10.38 -16.66
CA VAL A 342 -6.31 11.65 -17.17
C VAL A 342 -5.46 12.76 -16.55
N ASN A 343 -4.83 13.58 -17.41
CA ASN A 343 -3.94 14.68 -16.99
C ASN A 343 -2.86 14.24 -15.99
N GLY A 344 -2.23 13.08 -16.24
CA GLY A 344 -1.12 12.58 -15.42
C GLY A 344 -1.53 11.72 -14.22
N TYR A 345 -2.81 11.70 -13.84
CA TYR A 345 -3.32 10.96 -12.67
C TYR A 345 -4.19 9.77 -13.06
N TYR A 346 -3.99 8.63 -12.39
CA TYR A 346 -4.93 7.51 -12.48
C TYR A 346 -6.32 7.90 -11.95
N SER A 347 -7.35 7.17 -12.38
CA SER A 347 -8.74 7.50 -12.01
C SER A 347 -9.23 6.63 -10.86
N ALA A 348 -9.44 7.21 -9.68
CA ALA A 348 -10.12 6.55 -8.56
C ALA A 348 -11.48 6.00 -9.00
N LYS A 349 -11.84 4.85 -8.43
CA LYS A 349 -13.09 4.11 -8.70
C LYS A 349 -13.90 3.89 -7.44
N GLU A 350 -13.21 3.62 -6.33
CA GLU A 350 -13.83 3.29 -5.04
C GLU A 350 -12.79 3.48 -3.94
N SER A 351 -13.24 3.88 -2.74
CA SER A 351 -12.40 4.01 -1.56
C SER A 351 -13.17 3.65 -0.29
N ASP A 352 -12.68 2.65 0.44
CA ASP A 352 -13.21 2.22 1.73
C ASP A 352 -12.30 2.67 2.87
N ILE A 353 -12.88 2.96 4.05
CA ILE A 353 -12.17 3.31 5.27
C ILE A 353 -12.58 2.34 6.38
N SER A 354 -11.61 1.80 7.12
CA SER A 354 -11.86 0.93 8.27
C SER A 354 -11.18 1.42 9.53
N PHE A 355 -11.97 1.66 10.58
CA PHE A 355 -11.52 2.02 11.92
C PHE A 355 -11.25 0.77 12.75
N ASN A 356 -10.14 0.76 13.51
CA ASN A 356 -9.74 -0.37 14.34
C ASN A 356 -10.49 -0.39 15.67
N THR A 357 -11.31 -1.42 15.91
CA THR A 357 -12.09 -1.58 17.15
C THR A 357 -11.25 -2.06 18.35
N LEU A 358 -9.93 -2.20 18.20
CA LEU A 358 -9.02 -2.42 19.34
C LEU A 358 -8.76 -1.14 20.14
N TYR A 359 -9.18 0.03 19.62
CA TYR A 359 -9.09 1.30 20.31
C TYR A 359 -10.47 1.83 20.67
N ASN A 360 -10.50 2.67 21.70
CA ASN A 360 -11.71 3.40 22.05
C ASN A 360 -11.79 4.67 21.22
N TRP A 361 -12.98 4.90 20.67
CA TRP A 361 -13.27 6.03 19.79
C TRP A 361 -14.16 7.06 20.49
N GLN A 362 -14.16 8.29 19.97
CA GLN A 362 -15.07 9.36 20.36
C GLN A 362 -15.41 10.28 19.19
N THR A 363 -16.58 10.92 19.26
CA THR A 363 -17.04 11.96 18.32
C THR A 363 -16.87 13.38 18.88
N SER A 364 -16.57 13.49 20.18
CA SER A 364 -16.24 14.74 20.87
C SER A 364 -14.75 15.07 20.68
N ASP A 365 -14.41 16.35 20.54
CA ASP A 365 -13.03 16.84 20.60
C ASP A 365 -12.50 16.94 22.05
N GLU A 366 -13.39 16.82 23.03
CA GLU A 366 -13.05 16.74 24.46
C GLU A 366 -13.02 15.28 24.92
N GLY A 367 -11.83 14.75 25.20
CA GLY A 367 -11.64 13.44 25.82
C GLY A 367 -10.27 12.81 25.56
N SER A 368 -10.08 11.58 26.02
CA SER A 368 -8.82 10.82 25.89
C SER A 368 -8.85 9.70 24.85
N ASN A 369 -10.01 9.47 24.22
CA ASN A 369 -10.18 8.47 23.17
C ASN A 369 -9.75 9.03 21.81
N TYR A 370 -9.61 8.18 20.79
CA TYR A 370 -9.27 8.67 19.45
C TYR A 370 -10.46 9.39 18.82
N ASP A 371 -10.20 10.58 18.28
CA ASP A 371 -11.23 11.41 17.67
C ASP A 371 -11.54 10.93 16.25
N ILE A 372 -12.79 10.52 16.03
CA ILE A 372 -13.27 10.01 14.74
C ILE A 372 -13.12 11.04 13.64
N GLN A 373 -13.45 12.32 13.89
CA GLN A 373 -13.34 13.34 12.85
C GLN A 373 -11.88 13.52 12.42
N SER A 374 -10.94 13.54 13.36
CA SER A 374 -9.52 13.69 13.07
C SER A 374 -8.96 12.53 12.25
N VAL A 375 -9.29 11.29 12.63
CA VAL A 375 -8.87 10.10 11.88
C VAL A 375 -9.58 10.03 10.52
N ALA A 376 -10.89 10.28 10.46
CA ALA A 376 -11.62 10.36 9.20
C ALA A 376 -11.05 11.42 8.26
N LEU A 377 -10.62 12.57 8.77
CA LEU A 377 -10.02 13.64 7.96
C LEU A 377 -8.71 13.17 7.31
N HIS A 378 -7.90 12.40 8.03
CA HIS A 378 -6.70 11.78 7.48
C HIS A 378 -7.02 10.73 6.42
N GLU A 379 -7.87 9.76 6.74
CA GLU A 379 -8.23 8.67 5.82
C GLU A 379 -8.93 9.19 4.56
N LEU A 380 -9.77 10.23 4.66
CA LEU A 380 -10.35 10.89 3.50
C LEU A 380 -9.29 11.57 2.62
N GLY A 381 -8.16 11.98 3.17
CA GLY A 381 -7.02 12.47 2.39
C GLY A 381 -6.47 11.38 1.48
N HIS A 382 -6.35 10.14 1.98
CA HIS A 382 -6.07 8.99 1.14
C HIS A 382 -7.16 8.77 0.11
N THR A 383 -8.45 8.78 0.47
CA THR A 383 -9.57 8.68 -0.49
C THR A 383 -9.50 9.71 -1.62
N LEU A 384 -8.92 10.87 -1.36
CA LEU A 384 -8.75 11.95 -2.33
C LEU A 384 -7.44 11.86 -3.12
N GLY A 385 -6.53 10.94 -2.81
CA GLY A 385 -5.28 10.72 -3.54
C GLY A 385 -4.06 11.45 -2.96
N LEU A 386 -4.11 11.89 -1.71
CA LEU A 386 -2.93 12.29 -0.95
C LEU A 386 -2.27 11.06 -0.33
N ALA A 387 -0.95 11.12 -0.17
CA ALA A 387 -0.16 10.07 0.46
C ALA A 387 0.43 10.56 1.78
N ASP A 388 0.76 9.60 2.65
CA ASP A 388 1.38 9.89 3.94
C ASP A 388 2.72 10.61 3.81
N ILE A 389 2.93 11.57 4.73
CA ILE A 389 4.19 12.31 4.81
C ILE A 389 5.07 11.86 5.98
N TYR A 390 4.55 11.08 6.91
CA TYR A 390 5.27 10.70 8.13
C TYR A 390 6.36 9.64 7.91
N ASN A 391 6.40 9.05 6.71
CA ASN A 391 7.45 8.14 6.25
C ASN A 391 8.51 8.83 5.37
N ASP A 392 8.35 10.14 5.10
CA ASP A 392 9.33 10.91 4.36
C ASP A 392 10.28 11.62 5.34
N PRO A 393 11.59 11.30 5.35
CA PRO A 393 12.57 11.93 6.24
C PRO A 393 12.67 13.46 6.12
N ASN A 394 12.16 14.04 5.03
CA ASN A 394 12.16 15.50 4.84
C ASN A 394 10.86 16.15 5.34
N LEU A 395 9.76 15.40 5.45
CA LEU A 395 8.44 15.95 5.74
C LEU A 395 7.89 15.52 7.12
N PHE A 396 8.37 14.40 7.68
CA PHE A 396 7.80 13.79 8.88
C PHE A 396 7.72 14.73 10.10
N SER A 397 8.62 15.71 10.18
CA SER A 397 8.65 16.67 11.30
C SER A 397 7.51 17.69 11.29
N ASP A 398 6.79 17.85 10.17
CA ASP A 398 5.67 18.79 10.10
C ASP A 398 4.36 18.15 10.57
N THR A 399 4.25 17.96 11.88
CA THR A 399 3.09 17.33 12.53
C THR A 399 1.81 18.16 12.48
N ARG A 400 1.83 19.36 11.87
CA ARG A 400 0.64 20.20 11.64
C ARG A 400 -0.22 19.68 10.48
N GLN A 401 0.38 18.95 9.55
CA GLN A 401 -0.35 18.34 8.42
C GLN A 401 -1.21 17.18 8.92
N VAL A 402 -2.42 17.07 8.38
CA VAL A 402 -3.33 15.96 8.64
C VAL A 402 -2.79 14.67 8.05
N MET A 403 -2.14 14.70 6.88
CA MET A 403 -1.48 13.52 6.27
C MET A 403 -0.20 13.06 6.99
N ASN A 404 0.08 13.61 8.17
CA ASN A 404 1.10 13.10 9.08
C ASN A 404 0.46 12.11 10.07
N SER A 405 1.29 11.44 10.87
CA SER A 405 0.87 10.58 11.97
C SER A 405 -0.09 11.28 12.94
N TYR A 406 -0.93 10.49 13.61
CA TYR A 406 -1.85 11.01 14.62
C TYR A 406 -1.06 11.46 15.85
N THR A 407 -1.19 12.75 16.18
CA THR A 407 -0.54 13.37 17.36
C THR A 407 -1.56 13.97 18.32
N GLY A 408 -2.85 13.62 18.17
CA GLY A 408 -3.97 14.20 18.90
C GLY A 408 -5.07 14.74 17.96
N VAL A 409 -6.08 15.37 18.56
CA VAL A 409 -7.22 15.93 17.83
C VAL A 409 -6.74 16.97 16.81
N LYS A 410 -7.08 16.74 15.54
CA LYS A 410 -6.71 17.56 14.38
C LYS A 410 -7.84 17.55 13.35
N ARG A 411 -8.71 18.56 13.46
CA ARG A 411 -9.93 18.71 12.63
C ARG A 411 -9.81 19.79 11.54
N THR A 412 -8.59 20.28 11.30
CA THR A 412 -8.29 21.35 10.32
C THR A 412 -7.10 20.96 9.48
N LEU A 413 -7.16 21.25 8.17
CA LEU A 413 -6.05 21.00 7.25
C LEU A 413 -4.87 21.92 7.48
N GLY A 414 -3.68 21.35 7.38
CA GLY A 414 -2.43 22.09 7.22
C GLY A 414 -2.28 22.69 5.82
N ASN A 415 -1.25 23.52 5.65
CA ASN A 415 -0.97 24.22 4.39
C ASN A 415 -0.51 23.27 3.29
N GLY A 416 0.19 22.18 3.66
CA GLY A 416 0.61 21.13 2.74
C GLY A 416 -0.58 20.32 2.27
N ASP A 417 -1.45 19.89 3.19
CA ASP A 417 -2.69 19.18 2.87
C ASP A 417 -3.55 19.98 1.87
N LYS A 418 -3.75 21.28 2.13
CA LYS A 418 -4.47 22.19 1.22
C LYS A 418 -3.80 22.28 -0.14
N THR A 419 -2.47 22.38 -0.19
CA THR A 419 -1.72 22.44 -1.45
C THR A 419 -1.87 21.15 -2.24
N GLY A 420 -1.75 19.99 -1.60
CA GLY A 420 -1.94 18.69 -2.23
C GLY A 420 -3.36 18.53 -2.79
N ALA A 421 -4.39 18.84 -2.00
CA ALA A 421 -5.78 18.80 -2.46
C ALA A 421 -6.05 19.78 -3.60
N TRP A 422 -5.47 20.99 -3.55
CA TRP A 422 -5.61 21.97 -4.63
C TRP A 422 -4.96 21.50 -5.93
N ILE A 423 -3.77 20.90 -5.89
CA ILE A 423 -3.15 20.31 -7.09
C ILE A 423 -4.05 19.24 -7.72
N LEU A 424 -4.74 18.45 -6.90
CA LEU A 424 -5.61 17.39 -7.39
C LEU A 424 -6.96 17.91 -7.90
N TYR A 425 -7.53 18.97 -7.30
CA TYR A 425 -8.93 19.35 -7.51
C TYR A 425 -9.19 20.86 -7.66
N GLY A 426 -8.15 21.67 -7.86
CA GLY A 426 -8.21 23.14 -7.86
C GLY A 426 -7.77 23.80 -9.15
#